data_AF-A0A850THA4-F1
#
_entry.id   AF-A0A850THA4-F1
#
_cell.length_a   1.000
_cell.length_b   1.000
_cell.length_c   1.000
_cell.angle_alpha   90.00
_cell.angle_beta   90.00
_cell.angle_gamma   90.00
#
_symmetry.space_group_name_H-M   'P 1'
#
loop_
_entity.id
_entity.type
_entity.pdbx_description
1 polymer ?
#
loop_
_entity_poly.entity_id
_entity_poly.type
_entity_poly.pdbx_seq_one_letter_code
_entity_poly.pdbx_strand_id
1 'polypeptide(L)'
;RFSVKTLIDRSCFETIDDTSPEFNNFAAILEQILSHRLKGQITWFGYESPRSFWDYIRVACRKVSHNCICSIENMENVGSSRAKGRAWIRVALMEKHLSEYISTALRDFKTTRRFYEDGAIVLGEEANMLAGMLLGLNAIDFSFCLKGEGLDGSFPAVIDYTPYLKLTQRTLGSSGSEGSTPENVGPPFITDENSWYNKCKRVEQKYRLALEQK
;
A
#
# COMPACT_ATOMS: atom_id res chain seq x y z
N ARG A 1 3.94 2.64 -9.17
CA ARG A 1 3.79 3.62 -10.26
C ARG A 1 2.39 4.22 -10.35
N PHE A 2 1.35 3.44 -10.70
CA PHE A 2 -0.01 3.99 -10.91
C PHE A 2 -0.58 4.71 -9.68
N SER A 3 -0.41 4.16 -8.47
CA SER A 3 -0.87 4.81 -7.24
C SER A 3 -0.24 6.19 -6.98
N VAL A 4 1.03 6.38 -7.36
CA VAL A 4 1.71 7.67 -7.24
C VAL A 4 1.12 8.66 -8.25
N LYS A 5 0.86 8.20 -9.47
CA LYS A 5 0.24 9.02 -10.50
C LYS A 5 -1.17 9.47 -10.07
N THR A 6 -2.02 8.58 -9.57
CA THR A 6 -3.37 8.95 -9.14
C THR A 6 -3.35 9.96 -7.99
N LEU A 7 -2.37 9.86 -7.09
CA LEU A 7 -2.16 10.86 -6.04
C LEU A 7 -1.77 12.23 -6.60
N ILE A 8 -0.80 12.29 -7.50
CA ILE A 8 -0.39 13.54 -8.17
C ILE A 8 -1.57 14.16 -8.94
N ASP A 9 -2.34 13.33 -9.66
CA ASP A 9 -3.49 13.81 -10.42
C ASP A 9 -4.57 14.36 -9.46
N ARG A 10 -4.81 13.71 -8.30
CA ARG A 10 -5.78 14.16 -7.30
C ARG A 10 -5.35 15.46 -6.64
N SER A 11 -4.06 15.64 -6.35
CA SER A 11 -3.54 16.83 -5.67
C SER A 11 -3.68 18.12 -6.46
N CYS A 12 -3.93 18.03 -7.77
CA CYS A 12 -4.24 19.20 -8.60
C CYS A 12 -5.59 19.87 -8.24
N PHE A 13 -6.47 19.17 -7.50
CA PHE A 13 -7.82 19.64 -7.20
C PHE A 13 -8.01 20.03 -5.74
N GLU A 14 -7.32 19.36 -4.82
CA GLU A 14 -7.46 19.57 -3.37
C GLU A 14 -6.22 19.08 -2.61
N THR A 15 -6.08 19.56 -1.36
CA THR A 15 -5.12 19.02 -0.38
C THR A 15 -5.46 17.56 -0.09
N ILE A 16 -4.45 16.69 -0.03
CA ILE A 16 -4.65 15.27 0.23
C ILE A 16 -4.68 14.99 1.75
N ASP A 17 -5.74 14.35 2.22
CA ASP A 17 -5.93 13.94 3.62
C ASP A 17 -6.27 12.44 3.78
N ASP A 18 -6.60 12.02 5.01
CA ASP A 18 -6.93 10.63 5.35
C ASP A 18 -8.22 10.10 4.69
N THR A 19 -9.06 10.98 4.15
CA THR A 19 -10.29 10.59 3.46
C THR A 19 -10.07 10.24 1.99
N SER A 20 -8.92 10.61 1.42
CA SER A 20 -8.60 10.32 0.01
C SER A 20 -8.42 8.81 -0.22
N PRO A 21 -9.23 8.19 -1.10
CA PRO A 21 -9.05 6.79 -1.46
C PRO A 21 -7.73 6.55 -2.19
N GLU A 22 -7.23 7.52 -2.96
CA GLU A 22 -5.93 7.45 -3.63
C GLU A 22 -4.79 7.38 -2.61
N PHE A 23 -4.86 8.17 -1.54
CA PHE A 23 -3.90 8.09 -0.44
C PHE A 23 -3.99 6.76 0.30
N ASN A 24 -5.20 6.35 0.68
CA ASN A 24 -5.40 5.10 1.42
C ASN A 24 -4.82 3.90 0.65
N ASN A 25 -5.05 3.85 -0.66
CA ASN A 25 -4.51 2.80 -1.50
C ASN A 25 -2.98 2.91 -1.65
N PHE A 26 -2.45 4.11 -1.82
CA PHE A 26 -1.00 4.34 -1.86
C PHE A 26 -0.30 3.87 -0.58
N ALA A 27 -0.82 4.27 0.58
CA ALA A 27 -0.28 3.89 1.88
C ALA A 27 -0.32 2.37 2.07
N ALA A 28 -1.41 1.72 1.66
CA ALA A 28 -1.54 0.27 1.70
C ALA A 28 -0.52 -0.44 0.79
N ILE A 29 -0.33 0.05 -0.44
CA ILE A 29 0.68 -0.48 -1.38
C ILE A 29 2.09 -0.32 -0.80
N LEU A 30 2.41 0.84 -0.22
CA LEU A 30 3.72 1.09 0.37
C LEU A 30 3.97 0.18 1.59
N GLU A 31 2.99 0.05 2.48
CA GLU A 31 3.03 -0.87 3.62
C GLU A 31 3.28 -2.31 3.15
N GLN A 32 2.59 -2.76 2.10
CA GLN A 32 2.79 -4.11 1.55
C GLN A 32 4.18 -4.30 0.94
N ILE A 33 4.68 -3.33 0.17
CA ILE A 33 6.04 -3.41 -0.40
C ILE A 33 7.09 -3.53 0.71
N LEU A 34 6.97 -2.71 1.75
CA LEU A 34 7.90 -2.70 2.89
C LEU A 34 7.68 -3.89 3.85
N SER A 35 6.57 -4.61 3.73
CA SER A 35 6.29 -5.79 4.56
C SER A 35 6.55 -7.09 3.81
N HIS A 36 6.74 -7.03 2.48
CA HIS A 36 6.92 -8.21 1.63
C HIS A 36 8.19 -8.97 2.01
N ARG A 37 8.03 -10.21 2.49
CA ARG A 37 9.12 -11.10 2.93
C ARG A 37 9.98 -10.50 4.05
N LEU A 38 9.37 -9.70 4.92
CA LEU A 38 10.02 -9.24 6.15
C LEU A 38 10.22 -10.43 7.10
N LYS A 39 11.43 -10.57 7.63
CA LYS A 39 11.81 -11.58 8.62
C LYS A 39 11.15 -11.29 9.96
N GLY A 40 10.70 -12.32 10.67
CA GLY A 40 10.35 -12.17 12.07
C GLY A 40 11.57 -11.86 12.94
N GLN A 41 11.31 -11.60 14.21
CA GLN A 41 12.35 -11.48 15.22
C GLN A 41 12.35 -12.74 16.07
N ILE A 42 13.46 -13.47 16.05
CA ILE A 42 13.67 -14.59 16.96
C ILE A 42 13.83 -14.01 18.36
N THR A 43 12.90 -14.37 19.25
CA THR A 43 12.94 -14.01 20.66
C THR A 43 13.97 -14.88 21.40
N TRP A 44 14.35 -14.48 22.62
CA TRP A 44 15.27 -15.27 23.46
C TRP A 44 14.81 -16.72 23.67
N PHE A 45 13.49 -16.96 23.64
CA PHE A 45 12.89 -18.28 23.77
C PHE A 45 12.87 -19.10 22.46
N GLY A 46 13.49 -18.59 21.38
CA GLY A 46 13.52 -19.25 20.08
C GLY A 46 12.23 -19.12 19.26
N TYR A 47 11.17 -18.52 19.81
CA TYR A 47 9.95 -18.24 19.05
C TYR A 47 10.15 -17.05 18.12
N GLU A 48 9.66 -17.19 16.89
CA GLU A 48 9.59 -16.09 15.95
C GLU A 48 8.41 -15.17 16.29
N SER A 49 8.72 -13.92 16.62
CA SER A 49 7.72 -12.87 16.80
C SER A 49 7.57 -12.06 15.51
N PRO A 50 6.34 -11.66 15.14
CA PRO A 50 6.13 -10.84 13.95
C PRO A 50 6.86 -9.50 14.08
N ARG A 51 7.65 -9.13 13.07
CA ARG A 51 8.09 -7.74 12.88
C ARG A 51 7.09 -6.99 12.03
N SER A 52 7.03 -5.68 12.21
CA SER A 52 6.40 -4.79 11.25
C SER A 52 7.47 -4.04 10.46
N PHE A 53 7.09 -3.48 9.30
CA PHE A 53 8.00 -2.68 8.49
C PHE A 53 8.57 -1.46 9.26
N TRP A 54 7.87 -0.98 10.29
CA TRP A 54 8.34 0.09 11.16
C TRP A 54 9.65 -0.28 11.87
N ASP A 55 9.80 -1.53 12.30
CA ASP A 55 11.01 -2.00 12.99
C ASP A 55 12.24 -1.90 12.08
N TYR A 56 12.04 -2.09 10.77
CA TYR A 56 13.06 -1.85 9.75
C TYR A 56 13.32 -0.37 9.54
N ILE A 57 12.27 0.43 9.28
CA ILE A 57 12.39 1.88 9.00
C ILE A 57 13.11 2.60 10.14
N ARG A 58 12.70 2.35 11.39
CA ARG A 58 13.32 2.93 12.59
C ARG A 58 14.84 2.73 12.63
N VAL A 59 15.34 1.59 12.16
CA VAL A 59 16.78 1.27 12.17
C VAL A 59 17.47 1.83 10.94
N ALA A 60 16.95 1.54 9.74
CA ALA A 60 17.58 1.91 8.47
C ALA A 60 17.61 3.42 8.24
N CYS A 61 16.61 4.14 8.76
CA CYS A 61 16.45 5.56 8.52
C CYS A 61 16.97 6.46 9.65
N ARG A 62 17.59 5.90 10.69
CA ARG A 62 18.00 6.67 11.89
C ARG A 62 19.00 7.80 11.60
N LYS A 63 19.71 7.71 10.47
CA LYS A 63 20.71 8.69 10.01
C LYS A 63 20.16 9.76 9.07
N VAL A 64 18.88 9.68 8.68
CA VAL A 64 18.24 10.72 7.86
C VAL A 64 18.22 12.03 8.67
N SER A 65 18.61 13.14 8.05
CA SER A 65 18.64 14.44 8.73
C SER A 65 17.22 14.90 9.07
N HIS A 66 17.04 15.58 10.21
CA HIS A 66 15.74 16.08 10.67
C HIS A 66 14.62 15.02 10.65
N ASN A 67 14.95 13.77 10.97
CA ASN A 67 13.97 12.70 10.93
C ASN A 67 12.94 12.77 12.08
N CYS A 68 11.75 12.23 11.84
CA CYS A 68 10.64 12.18 12.77
C CYS A 68 10.58 10.85 13.57
N ILE A 69 11.62 10.00 13.50
CA ILE A 69 11.59 8.65 14.09
C ILE A 69 11.36 8.71 15.60
N CYS A 70 12.15 9.51 16.31
CA CYS A 70 12.00 9.65 17.77
C CYS A 70 10.61 10.17 18.15
N SER A 71 10.05 11.12 17.37
CA SER A 71 8.72 11.67 17.60
C SER A 71 7.64 10.59 17.47
N ILE A 72 7.71 9.75 16.43
CA ILE A 72 6.80 8.62 16.22
C ILE A 72 6.97 7.55 17.32
N GLU A 73 8.21 7.26 17.74
CA GLU A 73 8.47 6.27 18.79
C GLU A 73 7.80 6.64 20.12
N ASN A 74 7.71 7.93 20.42
CA ASN A 74 7.19 8.47 21.68
C ASN A 74 5.69 8.84 21.63
N MET A 75 4.96 8.52 20.55
CA MET A 75 3.52 8.77 20.48
C MET A 75 2.75 7.87 21.47
N GLU A 76 2.13 8.48 22.47
CA GLU A 76 1.36 7.76 23.51
C GLU A 76 0.11 7.07 22.96
N ASN A 77 -0.56 7.68 21.99
CA ASN A 77 -1.80 7.16 21.40
C ASN A 77 -1.59 6.11 20.30
N VAL A 78 -0.34 5.75 20.00
CA VAL A 78 0.04 4.86 18.89
C VAL A 78 0.92 3.74 19.43
N GLY A 79 0.28 2.74 20.04
CA GLY A 79 1.00 1.71 20.81
C GLY A 79 1.69 0.63 19.97
N SER A 80 1.12 0.22 18.83
CA SER A 80 1.65 -0.91 18.06
C SER A 80 2.72 -0.50 17.05
N SER A 81 3.67 -1.40 16.76
CA SER A 81 4.72 -1.17 15.74
C SER A 81 4.12 -0.85 14.36
N ARG A 82 3.03 -1.55 13.98
CA ARG A 82 2.31 -1.29 12.72
C ARG A 82 1.66 0.11 12.69
N ALA A 83 0.99 0.50 13.78
CA ALA A 83 0.37 1.82 13.91
C ALA A 83 1.43 2.94 13.79
N LYS A 84 2.61 2.73 14.40
CA LYS A 84 3.76 3.64 14.26
C LYS A 84 4.26 3.74 12.83
N GLY A 85 4.35 2.62 12.12
CA GLY A 85 4.67 2.60 10.69
C GLY A 85 3.70 3.42 9.84
N ARG A 86 2.39 3.29 10.10
CA ARG A 86 1.34 4.07 9.42
C ARG A 86 1.38 5.56 9.76
N ALA A 87 1.70 5.90 11.01
CA ALA A 87 1.91 7.28 11.42
C ALA A 87 3.15 7.88 10.74
N TRP A 88 4.24 7.10 10.65
CA TRP A 88 5.45 7.52 9.95
C TRP A 88 5.21 7.81 8.47
N ILE A 89 4.44 6.99 7.73
CA ILE A 89 4.11 7.27 6.32
C ILE A 89 3.48 8.67 6.19
N ARG A 90 2.50 8.97 7.04
CA ARG A 90 1.80 10.27 7.05
C ARG A 90 2.73 11.43 7.36
N VAL A 91 3.51 11.32 8.43
CA VAL A 91 4.44 12.39 8.84
C VAL A 91 5.53 12.60 7.79
N ALA A 92 6.13 11.52 7.26
CA ALA A 92 7.15 11.62 6.23
C ALA A 92 6.63 12.25 4.92
N LEU A 93 5.36 12.05 4.59
CA LEU A 93 4.69 12.71 3.45
C LEU A 93 4.42 14.20 3.73
N MET A 94 3.92 14.54 4.91
CA MET A 94 3.69 15.94 5.31
C MET A 94 5.00 16.73 5.35
N GLU A 95 6.07 16.13 5.86
CA GLU A 95 7.42 16.70 5.91
C GLU A 95 8.14 16.69 4.55
N LYS A 96 7.55 16.12 3.49
CA LYS A 96 8.17 16.00 2.14
C LYS A 96 9.46 15.18 2.09
N HIS A 97 9.63 14.25 3.03
CA HIS A 97 10.87 13.52 3.22
C HIS A 97 10.75 12.02 2.88
N LEU A 98 9.57 11.51 2.54
CA LEU A 98 9.35 10.07 2.31
C LEU A 98 10.34 9.45 1.30
N SER A 99 10.60 10.12 0.18
CA SER A 99 11.55 9.63 -0.83
C SER A 99 12.99 9.52 -0.29
N GLU A 100 13.41 10.47 0.55
CA GLU A 100 14.73 10.49 1.16
C GLU A 100 14.88 9.34 2.17
N TYR A 101 13.85 9.09 2.97
CA TYR A 101 13.82 7.96 3.88
C TYR A 101 14.01 6.63 3.14
N ILE A 102 13.20 6.39 2.11
CA ILE A 102 13.25 5.15 1.33
C ILE A 102 14.60 5.02 0.61
N SER A 103 15.09 6.09 -0.02
CA SER A 103 16.41 6.09 -0.67
C SER A 103 17.53 5.75 0.31
N THR A 104 17.52 6.34 1.51
CA THR A 104 18.51 6.08 2.57
C THR A 104 18.44 4.62 3.04
N ALA A 105 17.24 4.10 3.26
CA ALA A 105 17.04 2.74 3.73
C ALA A 105 17.55 1.71 2.69
N LEU A 106 17.24 1.93 1.41
CA LEU A 106 17.68 1.04 0.33
C LEU A 106 19.19 1.07 0.10
N ARG A 107 19.86 2.19 0.40
CA ARG A 107 21.33 2.31 0.32
C ARG A 107 22.05 1.55 1.44
N ASP A 108 21.44 1.40 2.62
CA ASP A 108 21.99 0.56 3.69
C ASP A 108 21.65 -0.92 3.47
N PHE A 109 22.20 -1.50 2.40
CA PHE A 109 21.95 -2.87 1.99
C PHE A 109 22.26 -3.90 3.09
N LYS A 110 23.24 -3.62 3.95
CA LYS A 110 23.61 -4.49 5.07
C LYS A 110 22.49 -4.56 6.09
N THR A 111 21.90 -3.43 6.46
CA THR A 111 20.74 -3.38 7.35
C THR A 111 19.53 -4.01 6.67
N THR A 112 19.23 -3.65 5.42
CA THR A 112 18.08 -4.19 4.68
C THR A 112 18.13 -5.71 4.58
N ARG A 113 19.27 -6.31 4.21
CA ARG A 113 19.40 -7.79 4.12
C ARG A 113 19.22 -8.52 5.46
N ARG A 114 19.42 -7.84 6.60
CA ARG A 114 19.14 -8.41 7.94
C ARG A 114 17.65 -8.50 8.24
N PHE A 115 16.84 -7.63 7.64
CA PHE A 115 15.40 -7.55 7.90
C PHE A 115 14.56 -8.34 6.90
N TYR A 116 15.07 -8.66 5.71
CA TYR A 116 14.27 -9.29 4.65
C TYR A 116 14.85 -10.64 4.19
N GLU A 117 13.96 -11.55 3.81
CA GLU A 117 14.32 -12.80 3.14
C GLU A 117 14.72 -12.58 1.69
N ASP A 118 15.45 -13.55 1.13
CA ASP A 118 15.82 -13.53 -0.29
C ASP A 118 14.56 -13.45 -1.18
N GLY A 119 14.66 -12.67 -2.26
CA GLY A 119 13.53 -12.38 -3.15
C GLY A 119 12.53 -11.34 -2.61
N ALA A 120 12.82 -10.66 -1.49
CA ALA A 120 12.02 -9.52 -1.08
C ALA A 120 12.07 -8.38 -2.11
N ILE A 121 10.94 -7.69 -2.34
CA ILE A 121 10.85 -6.58 -3.31
C ILE A 121 11.89 -5.49 -3.00
N VAL A 122 12.09 -5.16 -1.73
CA VAL A 122 13.06 -4.13 -1.28
C VAL A 122 14.52 -4.52 -1.52
N LEU A 123 14.81 -5.80 -1.79
CA LEU A 123 16.14 -6.29 -2.19
C LEU A 123 16.28 -6.39 -3.72
N GLY A 124 15.18 -6.23 -4.46
CA GLY A 124 15.18 -6.30 -5.93
C GLY A 124 15.66 -5.00 -6.57
N GLU A 125 16.08 -5.10 -7.83
CA GLU A 125 16.56 -3.95 -8.63
C GLU A 125 15.49 -2.85 -8.76
N GLU A 126 14.22 -3.28 -8.83
CA GLU A 126 13.03 -2.43 -8.88
C GLU A 126 12.88 -1.50 -7.66
N ALA A 127 13.51 -1.82 -6.52
CA ALA A 127 13.42 -1.02 -5.31
C ALA A 127 14.00 0.39 -5.51
N ASN A 128 15.06 0.54 -6.30
CA ASN A 128 15.64 1.86 -6.58
C ASN A 128 14.68 2.75 -7.39
N MET A 129 13.86 2.15 -8.25
CA MET A 129 12.82 2.88 -8.97
C MET A 129 11.70 3.36 -8.04
N LEU A 130 11.43 2.66 -6.94
CA LEU A 130 10.49 3.12 -5.92
C LEU A 130 10.89 4.48 -5.35
N ALA A 131 12.15 4.63 -4.92
CA ALA A 131 12.64 5.91 -4.38
C ALA A 131 12.50 7.06 -5.41
N GLY A 132 12.83 6.79 -6.68
CA GLY A 132 12.67 7.75 -7.77
C GLY A 132 11.21 8.15 -8.02
N MET A 133 10.28 7.19 -7.98
CA MET A 133 8.84 7.48 -8.11
C MET A 133 8.31 8.33 -6.95
N LEU A 134 8.80 8.10 -5.73
CA LEU A 134 8.33 8.81 -4.53
C LEU A 134 8.73 10.28 -4.51
N LEU A 135 9.78 10.69 -5.23
CA LEU A 135 10.22 12.09 -5.30
C LEU A 135 9.11 13.04 -5.77
N GLY A 136 8.25 12.59 -6.69
CA GLY A 136 7.14 13.39 -7.20
C GLY A 136 6.10 13.76 -6.12
N LEU A 137 6.04 13.00 -5.02
CA LEU A 137 5.13 13.27 -3.91
C LEU A 137 5.57 14.49 -3.07
N ASN A 138 6.81 14.96 -3.20
CA ASN A 138 7.28 16.12 -2.45
C ASN A 138 6.54 17.41 -2.85
N ALA A 139 5.94 17.44 -4.05
CA ALA A 139 5.17 18.59 -4.53
C ALA A 139 3.72 18.67 -3.99
N ILE A 140 3.25 17.69 -3.20
CA ILE A 140 1.80 17.41 -3.08
C ILE A 140 0.98 18.09 -1.96
N ASP A 141 1.42 18.92 -1.03
CA ASP A 141 0.59 19.35 0.13
C ASP A 141 -0.38 18.31 0.77
N PHE A 142 0.15 17.59 1.78
CA PHE A 142 -0.61 16.63 2.56
C PHE A 142 -1.06 17.23 3.89
N SER A 143 -2.23 16.83 4.39
CA SER A 143 -2.77 17.25 5.69
C SER A 143 -3.43 16.06 6.38
N PHE A 144 -2.72 15.39 7.30
CA PHE A 144 -3.21 14.20 7.99
C PHE A 144 -3.51 14.45 9.47
N CYS A 145 -4.53 13.74 9.98
CA CYS A 145 -4.85 13.74 11.40
C CYS A 145 -4.30 12.48 12.06
N LEU A 146 -3.25 12.62 12.88
CA LEU A 146 -2.64 11.50 13.62
C LEU A 146 -3.45 11.06 14.86
N LYS A 147 -4.67 11.58 15.04
CA LYS A 147 -5.58 11.21 16.13
C LYS A 147 -6.80 10.52 15.51
N GLY A 148 -7.00 9.21 15.76
CA GLY A 148 -8.18 8.49 15.31
C GLY A 148 -7.94 7.03 14.86
N GLU A 149 -8.98 6.39 14.34
CA GLU A 149 -9.01 4.97 13.90
C GLU A 149 -8.08 4.67 12.69
N GLY A 150 -7.70 5.68 11.90
CA GLY A 150 -6.87 5.49 10.69
C GLY A 150 -5.41 5.07 10.96
N LEU A 151 -5.00 5.04 12.23
CA LEU A 151 -3.71 4.49 12.67
C LEU A 151 -3.87 3.12 13.34
N ASP A 152 -5.01 2.43 13.17
CA ASP A 152 -5.13 1.09 13.71
C ASP A 152 -3.95 0.22 13.25
N GLY A 153 -3.48 -0.64 14.15
CA GLY A 153 -2.42 -1.59 13.84
C GLY A 153 -2.93 -3.01 13.85
N SER A 154 -4.24 -3.22 13.92
CA SER A 154 -4.83 -4.53 14.17
C SER A 154 -4.82 -5.40 12.91
N PHE A 155 -5.09 -4.80 11.75
CA PHE A 155 -5.21 -5.52 10.49
C PHE A 155 -4.22 -5.01 9.44
N PRO A 156 -3.75 -5.86 8.51
CA PRO A 156 -2.99 -5.40 7.34
C PRO A 156 -3.79 -4.41 6.49
N ALA A 157 -3.11 -3.48 5.83
CA ALA A 157 -3.79 -2.55 4.94
C ALA A 157 -4.37 -3.27 3.72
N VAL A 158 -5.61 -2.91 3.36
CA VAL A 158 -6.33 -3.47 2.20
C VAL A 158 -6.08 -2.58 0.98
N ILE A 159 -5.70 -3.20 -0.13
CA ILE A 159 -5.49 -2.51 -1.41
C ILE A 159 -6.74 -2.70 -2.27
N ASP A 160 -7.31 -1.61 -2.76
CA ASP A 160 -8.32 -1.64 -3.82
C ASP A 160 -7.63 -1.71 -5.19
N TYR A 161 -7.74 -2.87 -5.84
CA TYR A 161 -7.16 -3.07 -7.17
C TYR A 161 -8.06 -2.61 -8.32
N THR A 162 -9.33 -2.30 -8.06
CA THR A 162 -10.31 -1.86 -9.07
C THR A 162 -9.79 -0.77 -10.02
N PRO A 163 -9.17 0.34 -9.55
CA PRO A 163 -8.66 1.38 -10.45
C PRO A 163 -7.53 0.90 -11.36
N TYR A 164 -6.73 -0.08 -10.94
CA TYR A 164 -5.60 -0.60 -11.71
C TYR A 164 -6.02 -1.62 -12.77
N LEU A 165 -7.07 -2.40 -12.50
CA LEU A 165 -7.62 -3.37 -13.45
C LEU A 165 -8.33 -2.70 -14.63
N LYS A 166 -9.11 -1.63 -14.35
CA LYS A 166 -9.80 -0.84 -15.39
C LYS A 166 -8.81 -0.17 -16.34
N LEU A 167 -7.63 0.19 -15.85
CA LEU A 167 -6.60 0.82 -16.66
C LEU A 167 -5.96 -0.17 -17.64
N THR A 168 -5.73 -1.41 -17.23
CA THR A 168 -5.22 -2.47 -18.13
C THR A 168 -6.16 -2.71 -19.31
N GLN A 169 -7.48 -2.66 -19.11
CA GLN A 169 -8.45 -2.73 -20.20
C GLN A 169 -8.33 -1.54 -21.17
N ARG A 170 -8.10 -0.32 -20.69
CA ARG A 170 -7.92 0.86 -21.56
C ARG A 170 -6.60 0.82 -22.33
N THR A 171 -5.53 0.32 -21.72
CA THR A 171 -4.24 0.16 -22.41
C THR A 171 -4.29 -0.96 -23.46
N LEU A 172 -5.02 -2.04 -23.20
CA LEU A 172 -5.19 -3.14 -24.16
C LEU A 172 -6.18 -2.80 -25.29
N GLY A 173 -7.18 -1.94 -25.02
CA GLY A 173 -8.16 -1.49 -26.01
C GLY A 173 -7.71 -0.32 -26.91
N SER A 174 -6.51 0.22 -26.73
CA SER A 174 -6.01 1.38 -27.49
C SER A 174 -4.96 1.03 -28.56
N SER A 175 -4.79 -0.26 -28.89
CA SER A 175 -3.96 -0.71 -30.01
C SER A 175 -4.84 -1.28 -31.11
N GLY A 176 -5.45 -0.42 -31.92
CA GLY A 176 -6.28 -0.85 -33.04
C GLY A 176 -6.58 0.28 -34.00
N SER A 177 -5.59 0.65 -34.83
CA SER A 177 -5.82 1.38 -36.06
C SER A 177 -5.12 0.68 -37.22
N GLU A 178 -5.96 0.25 -38.16
CA GLU A 178 -5.73 -0.13 -39.56
C GLU A 178 -5.03 -1.47 -39.86
N GLY A 179 -5.79 -2.41 -40.43
CA GLY A 179 -5.28 -3.68 -40.96
C GLY A 179 -6.40 -4.70 -41.23
N SER A 180 -7.06 -4.55 -42.38
CA SER A 180 -7.92 -5.48 -43.13
C SER A 180 -8.09 -6.97 -42.71
N THR A 181 -9.37 -7.36 -42.68
CA THR A 181 -10.00 -8.65 -43.08
C THR A 181 -10.07 -9.86 -42.11
N PRO A 182 -11.15 -10.68 -42.23
CA PRO A 182 -11.79 -11.36 -41.11
C PRO A 182 -11.52 -12.87 -41.10
N GLU A 183 -11.42 -13.49 -39.92
CA GLU A 183 -11.86 -14.86 -39.60
C GLU A 183 -11.28 -15.30 -38.25
N ASN A 184 -12.06 -15.07 -37.19
CA ASN A 184 -12.26 -15.97 -36.05
C ASN A 184 -13.11 -15.24 -35.01
N VAL A 185 -14.42 -15.19 -35.26
CA VAL A 185 -15.39 -14.80 -34.23
C VAL A 185 -15.59 -16.02 -33.33
N GLY A 186 -14.68 -16.19 -32.37
CA GLY A 186 -15.04 -16.86 -31.12
C GLY A 186 -16.12 -16.02 -30.45
N PRO A 187 -17.17 -16.62 -29.85
CA PRO A 187 -18.24 -15.84 -29.24
C PRO A 187 -17.65 -14.95 -28.14
N PRO A 188 -18.11 -13.69 -28.01
CA PRO A 188 -17.67 -12.83 -26.93
C PRO A 188 -17.95 -13.54 -25.61
N PHE A 189 -16.93 -13.67 -24.78
CA PHE A 189 -17.02 -14.22 -23.44
C PHE A 189 -17.85 -13.24 -22.60
N ILE A 190 -19.18 -13.36 -22.68
CA ILE A 190 -20.11 -12.72 -21.78
C ILE A 190 -19.88 -13.39 -20.42
N THR A 191 -19.03 -12.78 -19.59
CA THR A 191 -19.01 -13.08 -18.16
C THR A 191 -20.40 -12.84 -17.62
N ASP A 192 -21.04 -13.92 -17.16
CA ASP A 192 -22.34 -13.92 -16.46
C ASP A 192 -22.19 -13.18 -15.12
N GLU A 193 -22.16 -11.84 -15.19
CA GLU A 193 -22.11 -10.89 -14.09
C GLU A 193 -23.31 -11.08 -13.13
N ASN A 194 -24.38 -11.72 -13.62
CA ASN A 194 -25.57 -12.04 -12.85
C ASN A 194 -25.42 -13.31 -11.99
N SER A 195 -24.46 -14.20 -12.27
CA SER A 195 -24.30 -15.47 -11.54
C SER A 195 -23.97 -15.27 -10.06
N TRP A 196 -23.02 -14.37 -9.81
CA TRP A 196 -22.54 -14.07 -8.46
C TRP A 196 -23.58 -13.29 -7.65
N TYR A 197 -24.21 -12.30 -8.27
CA TYR A 197 -25.30 -11.54 -7.66
C TYR A 197 -26.45 -12.46 -7.23
N ASN A 198 -26.85 -13.39 -8.10
CA ASN A 198 -27.92 -14.36 -7.82
C ASN A 198 -27.53 -15.42 -6.77
N LYS A 199 -26.24 -15.73 -6.63
CA LYS A 199 -25.75 -16.57 -5.52
C LYS A 199 -25.79 -15.82 -4.19
N CYS A 200 -25.33 -14.57 -4.16
CA CYS A 200 -25.32 -13.74 -2.96
C CYS A 200 -26.74 -13.52 -2.41
N LYS A 201 -27.68 -13.17 -3.30
CA LYS A 201 -29.10 -12.97 -2.95
C LYS A 201 -29.75 -14.24 -2.38
N ARG A 202 -29.40 -15.43 -2.90
CA ARG A 202 -29.90 -16.71 -2.37
C ARG A 202 -29.36 -17.03 -0.98
N VAL A 203 -28.11 -16.68 -0.69
CA VAL A 203 -27.50 -16.88 0.63
C VAL A 203 -28.15 -15.96 1.65
N GLU A 204 -28.33 -14.68 1.31
CA GLU A 204 -29.00 -13.70 2.15
C GLU A 204 -30.44 -14.11 2.50
N GLN A 205 -31.19 -14.61 1.52
CA GLN A 205 -32.56 -15.06 1.73
C GLN A 205 -32.65 -16.29 2.64
N LYS A 206 -31.69 -17.23 2.54
CA LYS A 206 -31.60 -18.38 3.46
C LYS A 206 -31.25 -17.95 4.88
N TYR A 207 -30.34 -16.98 5.03
CA TYR A 207 -29.97 -16.45 6.34
C TYR A 207 -31.16 -15.76 7.03
N ARG A 208 -31.94 -14.98 6.28
CA ARG A 208 -33.13 -14.30 6.81
C ARG A 208 -34.19 -15.30 7.29
N LEU A 209 -34.45 -16.36 6.52
CA LEU A 209 -35.38 -17.42 6.92
C LEU A 209 -34.92 -18.18 8.17
N ALA A 210 -33.60 -18.38 8.34
CA ALA A 210 -33.05 -19.03 9.52
C ALA A 210 -33.16 -18.17 10.79
N LEU A 211 -33.17 -16.84 10.65
CA LEU A 211 -33.39 -15.90 11.75
C LEU A 211 -34.87 -15.84 12.16
N GLU A 212 -35.79 -15.97 11.22
CA GLU A 212 -37.24 -15.97 11.48
C GLU A 212 -37.73 -17.28 12.14
N GLN A 213 -36.92 -18.34 12.15
CA GLN A 213 -37.21 -19.64 12.79
C GLN A 213 -36.61 -19.80 14.20
N LYS A 214 -36.05 -18.74 14.78
CA LYS A 214 -35.36 -18.75 16.09
C LYS A 214 -36.02 -17.80 17.06
#